data_AF-W0EH66-F1
#
_entry.id   AF-W0EH66-F1
#
_cell.length_a   1.000
_cell.length_b   1.000
_cell.length_c   1.000
_cell.angle_alpha   90.00
_cell.angle_beta   90.00
_cell.angle_gamma   90.00
#
_symmetry.space_group_name_H-M   'P 1'
#
loop_
_entity.id
_entity.type
_entity.pdbx_description
1 polymer ?
#
loop_
_entity_poly.entity_id
_entity_poly.type
_entity_poly.pdbx_seq_one_letter_code
_entity_poly.pdbx_strand_id
1 'polypeptide(L)' 'MVALGAFLGIIQMIWALLLIPTHLALTVIVYRDAKRLSQTALGLSPFLWLGITFSLPIIGMLIYWIMNYSSLSRDSLYKL' A
#
# COMPACT_ATOMS: atom_id res chain seq x y z
N MET A 1 -20.75 32.16 11.51
CA MET A 1 -20.34 30.84 12.06
C MET A 1 -20.81 29.67 11.19
N VAL A 2 -22.06 29.65 10.72
CA VAL A 2 -22.61 28.56 9.87
C VAL A 2 -21.84 28.35 8.56
N ALA A 3 -21.50 29.42 7.83
CA ALA A 3 -20.79 29.32 6.55
C ALA A 3 -19.38 28.69 6.67
N LEU A 4 -18.65 29.02 7.74
CA LEU A 4 -17.33 28.45 8.00
C LEU A 4 -17.42 26.95 8.34
N GLY A 5 -18.43 26.54 9.12
CA GLY A 5 -18.67 25.13 9.42
C GLY A 5 -19.02 24.31 8.18
N ALA A 6 -19.86 24.84 7.29
CA ALA A 6 -20.19 24.19 6.02
C ALA A 6 -18.96 24.03 5.11
N PHE A 7 -18.12 25.07 5.02
CA PHE A 7 -16.88 25.04 4.23
C PHE A 7 -15.91 23.96 4.73
N LEU A 8 -15.66 23.88 6.04
CA LEU A 8 -14.80 22.85 6.63
C LEU A 8 -15.40 21.44 6.45
N GLY A 9 -16.72 21.30 6.57
CA GLY A 9 -17.41 20.04 6.32
C GLY A 9 -17.23 19.54 4.89
N ILE A 10 -17.29 20.43 3.89
CA ILE A 10 -17.04 20.09 2.49
C ILE A 10 -15.60 19.63 2.29
N ILE A 11 -14.62 20.36 2.86
CA ILE A 11 -13.21 19.96 2.80
C ILE A 11 -13.00 18.57 3.39
N GLN A 12 -13.58 18.30 4.57
CA GLN A 12 -13.48 17.00 5.21
C GLN A 12 -14.11 15.88 4.37
N MET A 13 -15.26 16.15 3.74
CA MET A 13 -15.93 15.21 2.85
C MET A 13 -15.09 14.90 1.61
N ILE A 14 -14.47 15.91 0.99
CA ILE A 14 -13.55 15.72 -0.13
C ILE A 14 -12.36 14.85 0.29
N TRP A 15 -11.76 15.11 1.44
CA TRP A 15 -10.66 14.29 1.95
C TRP A 15 -11.09 12.84 2.20
N ALA A 16 -12.27 12.60 2.78
CA ALA A 16 -12.79 11.25 2.98
C ALA A 16 -13.03 10.53 1.64
N LEU A 17 -13.61 11.22 0.66
CA LEU A 17 -13.85 10.70 -0.68
C LEU A 17 -12.57 10.37 -1.45
N LEU A 18 -11.44 11.01 -1.13
CA LEU A 18 -10.14 10.67 -1.73
C LEU A 18 -9.42 9.57 -0.94
N LEU A 19 -9.37 9.68 0.38
CA LEU A 19 -8.56 8.81 1.23
C LEU A 19 -9.11 7.39 1.32
N ILE A 20 -10.44 7.22 1.47
CA ILE A 20 -11.06 5.89 1.60
C ILE A 20 -10.81 5.03 0.35
N PRO A 21 -11.15 5.47 -0.88
CA PRO A 21 -10.91 4.64 -2.06
C PRO A 21 -9.43 4.46 -2.33
N THR A 22 -8.58 5.46 -2.07
CA THR A 22 -7.12 5.31 -2.22
C THR A 22 -6.58 4.24 -1.28
N HIS A 23 -6.99 4.26 -0.01
CA HIS A 23 -6.62 3.27 1.00
C HIS A 23 -7.00 1.85 0.57
N LEU A 24 -8.25 1.65 0.13
CA LEU A 24 -8.73 0.35 -0.33
C LEU A 24 -8.04 -0.08 -1.62
N ALA A 25 -7.83 0.84 -2.57
CA ALA A 25 -7.14 0.56 -3.83
C ALA A 25 -5.72 0.05 -3.59
N LEU A 26 -4.95 0.73 -2.74
CA LEU A 26 -3.58 0.31 -2.39
C LEU A 26 -3.56 -1.09 -1.75
N THR A 27 -4.48 -1.33 -0.81
CA THR A 27 -4.63 -2.63 -0.16
C THR A 27 -4.92 -3.75 -1.17
N VAL A 28 -5.85 -3.51 -2.08
CA VAL A 28 -6.24 -4.49 -3.11
C VAL A 28 -5.14 -4.72 -4.13
N ILE A 29 -4.40 -3.67 -4.53
CA ILE A 29 -3.28 -3.78 -5.45
C ILE A 29 -2.20 -4.69 -4.86
N VAL A 30 -1.76 -4.42 -3.63
CA VAL A 30 -0.74 -5.24 -2.96
C VAL A 30 -1.21 -6.68 -2.78
N TYR A 31 -2.46 -6.91 -2.37
CA TYR A 31 -3.00 -8.26 -2.22
C TYR A 31 -3.03 -9.05 -3.54
N ARG A 32 -3.49 -8.42 -4.62
CA ARG A 32 -3.57 -9.04 -5.94
C ARG A 32 -2.19 -9.36 -6.48
N ASP A 33 -1.23 -8.47 -6.24
CA ASP A 33 0.14 -8.64 -6.67
C ASP A 33 0.84 -9.75 -5.87
N ALA A 34 0.67 -9.78 -4.55
CA ALA A 34 1.20 -10.84 -3.67
C ALA A 34 0.65 -12.22 -4.04
N LYS A 35 -0.58 -12.32 -4.55
CA LYS A 35 -1.16 -13.57 -5.08
C LYS A 35 -0.52 -14.04 -6.39
N ARG A 36 0.04 -13.13 -7.17
CA ARG A 36 0.69 -13.44 -8.45
C ARG A 36 2.15 -13.85 -8.28
N LEU A 37 2.80 -13.40 -7.21
CA LEU A 37 4.15 -13.82 -6.84
C LEU A 37 4.12 -15.28 -6.35
N SER A 38 4.90 -16.15 -6.99
CA SER A 38 5.08 -17.55 -6.58
C SER A 38 5.88 -17.67 -5.27
N GLN A 39 6.81 -16.75 -5.04
CA GLN A 39 7.58 -16.60 -3.81
C GLN A 39 7.68 -15.12 -3.46
N THR A 40 7.14 -14.74 -2.30
CA THR A 40 7.35 -13.41 -1.72
C THR A 40 8.71 -13.39 -1.00
N ALA A 41 9.38 -12.23 -0.98
CA ALA A 41 10.75 -12.12 -0.45
C ALA A 41 10.90 -12.55 1.01
N LEU A 42 9.83 -12.45 1.80
CA LEU A 42 9.78 -12.85 3.22
C LEU A 42 8.98 -14.15 3.45
N GLY A 43 8.53 -14.82 2.39
CA GLY A 43 7.64 -15.99 2.50
C GLY A 43 6.27 -15.70 3.11
N LEU A 44 5.91 -14.42 3.27
CA LEU A 44 4.63 -14.00 3.82
C LEU A 44 3.49 -14.33 2.86
N SER A 45 2.38 -14.80 3.42
CA SER A 45 1.17 -15.10 2.65
C SER A 45 0.52 -13.81 2.11
N PRO A 46 -0.24 -13.89 1.01
CA PRO A 46 -0.95 -12.72 0.47
C PRO A 46 -1.89 -12.06 1.48
N PHE A 47 -2.49 -12.84 2.40
CA PHE A 47 -3.37 -12.32 3.44
C PHE A 47 -2.62 -11.51 4.50
N LEU A 48 -1.39 -11.88 4.83
CA LEU A 48 -0.54 -11.08 5.73
C LEU A 48 -0.17 -9.75 5.09
N TRP A 49 0.19 -9.77 3.80
CA TRP A 49 0.43 -8.53 3.05
C TRP A 49 -0.81 -7.64 2.96
N LEU A 50 -1.99 -8.23 2.77
CA LEU A 50 -3.25 -7.48 2.85
C LEU A 50 -3.42 -6.81 4.21
N GLY A 51 -3.20 -7.52 5.32
CA GLY A 51 -3.32 -6.97 6.67
C GLY A 51 -2.34 -5.82 6.95
N ILE A 52 -1.08 -5.96 6.50
CA ILE A 52 -0.05 -4.94 6.64
C ILE A 52 -0.44 -3.68 5.85
N THR A 53 -0.79 -3.83 4.57
CA THR A 53 -1.17 -2.69 3.72
C THR A 53 -2.51 -2.10 4.15
N PHE A 54 -3.47 -2.88 4.63
CA PHE A 54 -4.71 -2.31 5.18
C PHE A 54 -4.45 -1.48 6.44
N SER A 55 -3.56 -1.93 7.34
CA SER A 55 -3.25 -1.18 8.56
C SER A 55 -2.44 0.09 8.26
N LEU A 56 -1.55 0.00 7.27
CA LEU A 56 -0.61 1.06 6.88
C LEU A 56 -0.53 1.09 5.34
N PRO A 57 -1.45 1.77 4.63
CA PRO A 57 -1.56 1.68 3.16
C PRO A 57 -0.31 2.13 2.43
N ILE A 58 0.17 3.35 2.73
CA ILE A 58 1.33 3.92 2.06
C ILE A 58 2.61 3.19 2.51
N ILE A 59 2.83 3.08 3.82
CA ILE A 59 4.04 2.45 4.38
C ILE A 59 4.12 0.97 4.03
N GLY A 60 3.01 0.24 4.18
CA GLY A 60 2.92 -1.19 3.85
C GLY A 60 3.13 -1.46 2.37
N MET A 61 2.59 -0.63 1.47
CA MET A 61 2.90 -0.71 0.03
C MET A 61 4.38 -0.45 -0.26
N LEU A 62 4.99 0.56 0.38
CA LEU A 62 6.41 0.86 0.20
C LEU A 62 7.29 -0.30 0.65
N ILE A 63 7.03 -0.85 1.84
CA ILE A 63 7.76 -2.02 2.36
C ILE A 63 7.56 -3.21 1.42
N TYR A 64 6.33 -3.48 0.97
CA TYR A 64 6.04 -4.53 0.01
C TYR A 64 6.86 -4.39 -1.27
N TRP A 65 6.89 -3.18 -1.83
CA TRP A 65 7.58 -2.90 -3.08
C TRP A 65 9.10 -3.03 -2.92
N ILE A 66 9.67 -2.48 -1.85
CA ILE A 66 11.10 -2.60 -1.55
C ILE A 66 11.49 -4.07 -1.41
N MET A 67 10.69 -4.88 -0.71
CA MET A 67 11.04 -6.28 -0.47
C MET A 67 10.94 -7.14 -1.74
N ASN A 68 9.90 -6.97 -2.54
CA ASN A 68 9.64 -7.87 -3.67
C ASN A 68 10.20 -7.37 -5.02
N TYR A 69 10.53 -6.09 -5.13
CA TYR A 69 10.93 -5.46 -6.40
C TYR A 69 12.18 -4.57 -6.30
N SER A 70 12.75 -4.33 -5.12
CA SER A 70 14.01 -3.58 -5.07
C SER A 70 15.13 -4.41 -5.71
N SER A 71 15.78 -3.85 -6.72
CA SER A 71 16.89 -4.46 -7.45
C SER A 71 18.20 -4.51 -6.65
N LEU A 72 18.23 -3.99 -5.42
CA LEU A 72 19.45 -3.77 -4.64
C LEU A 72 20.24 -5.05 -4.30
N SER A 73 19.70 -6.25 -4.53
CA SER A 73 20.39 -7.53 -4.26
C SER A 73 20.70 -8.38 -5.50
N ARG A 74 20.29 -8.00 -6.72
CA ARG A 74 20.48 -8.87 -7.91
C ARG A 74 21.82 -8.68 -8.61
N ASP A 75 22.47 -7.53 -8.49
CA ASP A 75 23.71 -7.25 -9.23
C ASP A 75 25.01 -7.61 -8.49
N SER A 76 24.93 -7.99 -7.20
CA SER A 76 26.12 -8.37 -6.41
C SER A 76 26.50 -9.84 -6.53
N LEU A 77 25.62 -10.71 -7.05
CA LEU A 77 25.78 -12.16 -6.97
C LEU A 77 26.28 -12.81 -8.27
N TYR A 78 26.47 -12.03 -9.34
CA TYR A 78 27.00 -12.51 -10.64
C TYR A 78 28.41 -11.98 -10.95
N LYS A 79 29.11 -11.42 -9.96
CA LYS A 79 30.48 -10.88 -10.10
C LYS A 79 31.57 -11.68 -9.35
N LEU A 80 31.27 -12.91 -8.93
CA LEU A 80 32.23 -13.84 -8.32
C LEU A 80 32.37 -15.10 -9.17
#